data_AF-A0AAU5P690-F1
#
_entry.id   AF-A0AAU5P690-F1
#
_cell.length_a   1.000
_cell.length_b   1.000
_cell.length_c   1.000
_cell.angle_alpha   90.00
_cell.angle_beta   90.00
_cell.angle_gamma   90.00
#
_symmetry.space_group_name_H-M   'P 1'
#
loop_
_entity.id
_entity.type
_entity.pdbx_description
1 polymer ?
#
loop_
_entity_poly.entity_id
_entity_poly.type
_entity_poly.pdbx_seq_one_letter_code
_entity_poly.pdbx_strand_id
1 'polypeptide(L)'
;METDRTRPGQEYAHHRTRKPRRLRATLLALAAAGGLLLTACGAGGGSDSNTSNANNRTGFPAPAPAVTSGGDDGSEQDGEQTGTPDDKIAPPPDYLSTFALDVDTASYGYARRALAEGRRPDPSTIRPEEFVNSFHQDYDRPDGNGFTVTVDGARTDKSDWSLVRVGLATRTADSATERPPAALTFVIDVSGSMSETGRLDLAKKSLDEMTDRLHDDDSVALVTFSDEAETVLPMTRLGGHRGQVHDAVDELETQSSTNLGAGVETGYATATEGLRKGATNRVVLISDGLANTGDTNADSILDRVAHERRDHGITLFGVGVGSDYGDALMEKLADKGDGHTAYVANDADAHKVFVDQLPQNIDLTARDAKAQVAFDPETVVQFRLIGYEDRKVADDDFRNDKVDGGEIGPGHTVTALYAVRTRPGADGHLATASVRWLDPNTRAPHEESGQLETDALHDSLNSAPATFQVTAVAAYFADTLRSTELPGNPGLGELASRAHTLAKETEDKDVRQLAEAIDEARRTD
;
A
#
# COMPACT_ATOMS: atom_id res chain seq x y z
N MET A 1 -72.31 36.75 11.79
CA MET A 1 -71.01 36.53 11.12
C MET A 1 -70.02 36.10 12.20
N GLU A 2 -70.06 34.87 12.72
CA GLU A 2 -70.08 33.55 12.03
C GLU A 2 -68.65 33.17 11.63
N THR A 3 -67.95 32.46 12.54
CA THR A 3 -67.56 31.02 12.49
C THR A 3 -66.11 30.89 12.00
N ASP A 4 -65.29 29.91 12.40
CA ASP A 4 -65.52 28.71 13.21
C ASP A 4 -64.34 28.35 14.15
N ARG A 5 -64.47 27.23 14.87
CA ARG A 5 -63.54 26.61 15.83
C ARG A 5 -63.49 25.08 15.55
N THR A 6 -62.94 24.14 16.35
CA THR A 6 -62.25 24.18 17.66
C THR A 6 -61.23 23.02 17.77
N ARG A 7 -59.93 23.32 18.01
CA ARG A 7 -58.93 22.45 18.70
C ARG A 7 -58.53 21.08 18.10
N PRO A 8 -57.33 20.56 18.50
CA PRO A 8 -56.92 19.18 18.30
C PRO A 8 -57.40 18.25 19.43
N GLY A 9 -57.35 16.92 19.22
CA GLY A 9 -57.63 15.91 20.24
C GLY A 9 -56.87 14.60 20.00
N GLN A 10 -56.38 13.99 21.09
CA GLN A 10 -55.74 12.67 21.10
C GLN A 10 -56.72 11.56 20.70
N GLU A 11 -56.20 10.44 20.19
CA GLU A 11 -56.83 9.14 20.41
C GLU A 11 -55.80 8.07 20.80
N TYR A 12 -56.23 7.13 21.65
CA TYR A 12 -55.38 6.23 22.42
C TYR A 12 -55.15 4.86 21.76
N ALA A 13 -54.13 4.17 22.26
CA ALA A 13 -53.71 2.85 21.80
C ALA A 13 -54.81 1.77 21.79
N HIS A 14 -54.86 0.99 20.70
CA HIS A 14 -55.50 -0.33 20.68
C HIS A 14 -54.44 -1.44 20.63
N HIS A 15 -54.18 -2.05 21.80
CA HIS A 15 -53.48 -3.34 21.86
C HIS A 15 -54.25 -4.41 21.07
N ARG A 16 -53.61 -4.99 20.04
CA ARG A 16 -54.01 -6.28 19.47
C ARG A 16 -52.96 -7.34 19.80
N THR A 17 -53.24 -8.11 20.83
CA THR A 17 -52.47 -9.30 21.21
C THR A 17 -52.67 -10.42 20.18
N ARG A 18 -51.61 -10.81 19.46
CA ARG A 18 -51.57 -12.08 18.72
C ARG A 18 -50.68 -13.08 19.47
N LYS A 19 -51.28 -14.21 19.85
CA LYS A 19 -50.60 -15.30 20.57
C LYS A 19 -49.60 -16.02 19.66
N PRO A 20 -48.45 -16.49 20.19
CA PRO A 20 -47.54 -17.34 19.45
C PRO A 20 -48.14 -18.75 19.28
N ARG A 21 -48.02 -19.32 18.08
CA ARG A 21 -48.52 -20.67 17.78
C ARG A 21 -47.41 -21.69 18.05
N ARG A 22 -47.47 -22.34 19.21
CA ARG A 22 -46.59 -23.48 19.53
C ARG A 22 -46.85 -24.64 18.56
N LEU A 23 -45.80 -25.18 17.96
CA LEU A 23 -45.75 -26.55 17.47
C LEU A 23 -44.84 -27.36 18.39
N ARG A 24 -45.23 -28.60 18.71
CA ARG A 24 -44.54 -29.48 19.65
C ARG A 24 -43.71 -30.52 18.89
N ALA A 25 -42.58 -30.88 19.48
CA ALA A 25 -41.64 -31.89 19.01
C ALA A 25 -42.16 -33.34 19.12
N THR A 26 -41.53 -34.23 18.34
CA THR A 26 -41.25 -35.68 18.58
C THR A 26 -40.56 -36.25 17.32
N LEU A 27 -39.60 -37.19 17.33
CA LEU A 27 -38.61 -37.69 18.31
C LEU A 27 -37.70 -38.72 17.56
N LEU A 28 -36.70 -39.32 18.25
CA LEU A 28 -35.71 -40.34 17.83
C LEU A 28 -34.56 -39.84 16.91
N ALA A 29 -33.25 -39.93 17.20
CA ALA A 29 -32.36 -40.61 18.18
C ALA A 29 -31.61 -41.89 17.72
N LEU A 30 -30.37 -42.02 18.22
CA LEU A 30 -29.36 -43.11 18.07
C LEU A 30 -28.54 -43.13 16.76
N ALA A 31 -27.26 -43.58 16.73
CA ALA A 31 -26.18 -43.61 17.74
C ALA A 31 -24.84 -44.06 17.11
N ALA A 32 -23.73 -43.53 17.66
CA ALA A 32 -22.42 -44.17 17.91
C ALA A 32 -21.56 -44.85 16.79
N ALA A 33 -20.33 -44.33 16.69
CA ALA A 33 -19.04 -45.05 16.75
C ALA A 33 -18.45 -45.82 15.53
N GLY A 34 -17.28 -45.33 15.09
CA GLY A 34 -16.01 -46.05 15.23
C GLY A 34 -15.38 -46.72 13.99
N GLY A 35 -14.04 -46.65 13.88
CA GLY A 35 -13.25 -47.59 13.05
C GLY A 35 -12.04 -46.98 12.31
N LEU A 36 -10.83 -47.13 12.86
CA LEU A 36 -9.58 -47.13 12.07
C LEU A 36 -9.45 -48.45 11.28
N LEU A 37 -8.71 -48.42 10.17
CA LEU A 37 -7.64 -49.37 9.72
C LEU A 37 -7.39 -49.09 8.21
N LEU A 38 -6.22 -48.61 7.75
CA LEU A 38 -4.88 -49.23 7.62
C LEU A 38 -4.77 -50.41 6.63
N THR A 39 -3.65 -50.39 5.88
CA THR A 39 -3.06 -51.46 5.00
C THR A 39 -3.73 -51.73 3.64
N ALA A 40 -3.03 -52.16 2.58
CA ALA A 40 -1.59 -52.07 2.22
C ALA A 40 -1.34 -52.58 0.77
N CYS A 41 -0.21 -52.17 0.19
CA CYS A 41 0.64 -52.87 -0.81
C CYS A 41 0.06 -53.43 -2.14
N GLY A 42 0.77 -53.13 -3.24
CA GLY A 42 0.58 -53.79 -4.55
C GLY A 42 1.69 -53.43 -5.54
N ALA A 43 2.90 -53.95 -5.33
CA ALA A 43 4.07 -53.70 -6.19
C ALA A 43 4.27 -54.79 -7.26
N GLY A 44 4.84 -54.40 -8.40
CA GLY A 44 5.26 -55.27 -9.50
C GLY A 44 5.03 -54.61 -10.86
N GLY A 45 5.91 -54.71 -11.84
CA GLY A 45 7.24 -55.34 -11.91
C GLY A 45 7.74 -55.21 -13.35
N GLY A 46 9.01 -54.84 -13.54
CA GLY A 46 9.51 -54.29 -14.81
C GLY A 46 9.55 -55.22 -16.02
N SER A 47 9.91 -54.66 -17.18
CA SER A 47 10.95 -55.20 -18.09
C SER A 47 11.27 -54.22 -19.22
N ASP A 48 12.51 -54.26 -19.70
CA ASP A 48 13.12 -53.36 -20.69
C ASP A 48 12.61 -53.54 -22.13
N SER A 49 12.70 -52.50 -22.97
CA SER A 49 13.75 -52.44 -24.02
C SER A 49 13.68 -51.22 -24.98
N ASN A 50 14.83 -50.54 -25.06
CA ASN A 50 15.45 -49.90 -26.23
C ASN A 50 14.69 -49.01 -27.25
N THR A 51 15.00 -47.70 -27.15
CA THR A 51 15.54 -46.82 -28.22
C THR A 51 14.84 -46.69 -29.59
N SER A 52 14.26 -45.50 -29.83
CA SER A 52 14.75 -44.64 -30.92
C SER A 52 14.49 -43.15 -30.67
N ASN A 53 15.46 -42.35 -31.12
CA ASN A 53 15.71 -40.95 -30.77
C ASN A 53 14.80 -39.93 -31.52
N ALA A 54 14.24 -38.93 -30.82
CA ALA A 54 13.76 -37.66 -31.39
C ALA A 54 13.73 -36.54 -30.32
N ASN A 55 14.08 -35.30 -30.70
CA ASN A 55 14.41 -34.21 -29.77
C ASN A 55 13.20 -33.56 -29.07
N ASN A 56 13.10 -33.77 -27.75
CA ASN A 56 13.26 -32.75 -26.70
C ASN A 56 12.93 -31.27 -27.04
N ARG A 57 11.89 -30.68 -26.40
CA ARG A 57 12.04 -29.76 -25.24
C ARG A 57 10.70 -29.16 -24.78
N THR A 58 10.27 -29.53 -23.58
CA THR A 58 9.35 -28.76 -22.72
C THR A 58 10.01 -28.61 -21.35
N GLY A 59 10.17 -27.38 -20.86
CA GLY A 59 10.80 -27.10 -19.57
C GLY A 59 9.77 -26.69 -18.52
N PHE A 60 9.75 -27.40 -17.39
CA PHE A 60 9.09 -26.97 -16.15
C PHE A 60 10.11 -26.23 -15.25
N PRO A 61 9.65 -25.42 -14.27
CA PRO A 61 10.48 -24.37 -13.64
C PRO A 61 11.46 -24.88 -12.58
N ALA A 62 12.41 -24.02 -12.22
CA ALA A 62 13.43 -24.25 -11.19
C ALA A 62 12.89 -24.00 -9.76
N PRO A 63 13.47 -24.64 -8.71
CA PRO A 63 13.04 -24.48 -7.33
C PRO A 63 13.63 -23.22 -6.66
N ALA A 64 12.94 -22.74 -5.62
CA ALA A 64 13.34 -21.60 -4.79
C ALA A 64 14.58 -21.88 -3.91
N PRO A 65 15.36 -20.85 -3.53
CA PRO A 65 16.52 -20.99 -2.65
C PRO A 65 16.11 -21.23 -1.18
N ALA A 66 16.89 -22.07 -0.48
CA ALA A 66 16.62 -22.45 0.91
C ALA A 66 17.29 -21.52 1.94
N VAL A 67 16.59 -21.27 3.04
CA VAL A 67 17.09 -20.54 4.22
C VAL A 67 18.06 -21.43 5.01
N THR A 68 19.25 -20.92 5.34
CA THR A 68 20.25 -21.66 6.14
C THR A 68 20.16 -21.31 7.62
N SER A 69 19.50 -22.17 8.40
CA SER A 69 19.60 -22.17 9.87
C SER A 69 20.86 -22.91 10.32
N GLY A 70 21.68 -22.30 11.18
CA GLY A 70 22.90 -22.92 11.70
C GLY A 70 22.63 -24.09 12.66
N GLY A 71 23.46 -25.13 12.56
CA GLY A 71 23.48 -26.28 13.45
C GLY A 71 24.92 -26.78 13.61
N ASP A 72 25.33 -26.96 14.87
CA ASP A 72 26.65 -27.42 15.29
C ASP A 72 26.80 -28.94 15.11
N ASP A 73 27.94 -29.39 14.56
CA ASP A 73 28.47 -30.73 14.82
C ASP A 73 29.96 -30.81 14.40
N GLY A 74 30.84 -31.16 15.35
CA GLY A 74 32.28 -31.17 15.15
C GLY A 74 32.87 -32.56 14.95
N SER A 75 33.86 -32.70 14.06
CA SER A 75 34.90 -33.74 14.19
C SER A 75 36.18 -33.35 13.44
N GLU A 76 37.32 -33.55 14.10
CA GLU A 76 38.66 -33.18 13.61
C GLU A 76 39.27 -34.29 12.74
N GLN A 77 39.93 -33.92 11.63
CA GLN A 77 41.23 -34.52 11.30
C GLN A 77 42.04 -33.69 10.29
N ASP A 78 43.35 -33.60 10.55
CA ASP A 78 44.28 -32.72 9.84
C ASP A 78 44.54 -33.12 8.38
N GLY A 79 44.64 -32.09 7.53
CA GLY A 79 45.02 -32.21 6.11
C GLY A 79 45.67 -30.93 5.63
N GLU A 80 46.96 -30.78 5.92
CA GLU A 80 47.74 -29.57 5.60
C GLU A 80 47.86 -29.35 4.07
N GLN A 81 47.02 -28.49 3.51
CA GLN A 81 47.19 -27.92 2.17
C GLN A 81 47.27 -26.40 2.24
N THR A 82 48.41 -25.89 1.78
CA THR A 82 48.71 -24.47 1.61
C THR A 82 47.87 -23.84 0.50
N GLY A 83 46.70 -23.32 0.86
CA GLY A 83 45.93 -22.36 0.07
C GLY A 83 46.11 -20.95 0.61
N THR A 84 46.36 -19.98 -0.28
CA THR A 84 46.29 -18.55 0.07
C THR A 84 44.90 -18.19 0.62
N PRO A 85 44.77 -17.26 1.58
CA PRO A 85 43.46 -16.75 1.97
C PRO A 85 42.76 -16.23 0.72
N ASP A 86 41.56 -16.75 0.48
CA ASP A 86 40.69 -16.25 -0.57
C ASP A 86 40.33 -14.81 -0.20
N ASP A 87 40.87 -13.84 -0.94
CA ASP A 87 40.39 -12.47 -0.90
C ASP A 87 38.92 -12.53 -1.34
N LYS A 88 38.01 -12.58 -0.36
CA LYS A 88 36.62 -12.22 -0.57
C LYS A 88 36.60 -10.73 -0.87
N ILE A 89 36.90 -10.40 -2.12
CA ILE A 89 36.74 -9.08 -2.70
C ILE A 89 35.31 -8.67 -2.35
N ALA A 90 35.19 -7.70 -1.44
CA ALA A 90 33.90 -7.12 -1.13
C ALA A 90 33.27 -6.68 -2.46
N PRO A 91 31.97 -6.92 -2.69
CA PRO A 91 31.34 -6.46 -3.92
C PRO A 91 31.66 -4.96 -4.09
N PRO A 92 31.96 -4.51 -5.32
CA PRO A 92 32.27 -3.11 -5.54
C PRO A 92 31.14 -2.26 -4.96
N PRO A 93 31.45 -1.12 -4.32
CA PRO A 93 30.42 -0.29 -3.71
C PRO A 93 29.34 0.01 -4.74
N ASP A 94 28.11 -0.30 -4.35
CA ASP A 94 26.93 -0.04 -5.16
C ASP A 94 26.69 1.47 -5.17
N TYR A 95 26.55 2.04 -6.36
CA TYR A 95 26.30 3.47 -6.60
C TYR A 95 24.93 3.71 -7.23
N LEU A 96 24.12 2.65 -7.42
CA LEU A 96 22.77 2.73 -7.94
C LEU A 96 21.74 2.46 -6.84
N SER A 97 20.56 3.04 -7.00
CA SER A 97 19.44 2.85 -6.08
C SER A 97 18.15 2.88 -6.87
N THR A 98 17.60 1.69 -7.14
CA THR A 98 16.38 1.51 -7.93
C THR A 98 15.19 1.08 -7.07
N PHE A 99 14.04 1.73 -7.27
CA PHE A 99 12.82 1.48 -6.49
C PHE A 99 11.54 1.79 -7.30
N ALA A 100 10.44 1.14 -6.91
CA ALA A 100 9.09 1.40 -7.39
C ALA A 100 8.54 2.73 -6.82
N LEU A 101 7.62 3.38 -7.54
CA LEU A 101 7.14 4.73 -7.21
C LEU A 101 5.76 4.80 -6.57
N ASP A 102 5.03 3.69 -6.42
CA ASP A 102 3.82 3.69 -5.58
C ASP A 102 4.23 3.93 -4.12
N VAL A 103 3.62 4.92 -3.46
CA VAL A 103 3.94 5.29 -2.06
C VAL A 103 2.66 5.62 -1.28
N ASP A 104 2.51 4.94 -0.15
CA ASP A 104 1.41 5.14 0.79
C ASP A 104 1.71 6.26 1.82
N THR A 105 0.72 6.56 2.67
CA THR A 105 0.86 7.49 3.81
C THR A 105 0.23 6.92 5.10
N ALA A 106 -0.07 5.63 5.10
CA ALA A 106 -0.77 4.89 6.16
C ALA A 106 0.03 4.84 7.47
N SER A 107 1.32 4.53 7.40
CA SER A 107 2.23 4.38 8.54
C SER A 107 2.31 5.66 9.38
N TYR A 108 2.34 6.84 8.72
CA TYR A 108 2.32 8.13 9.42
C TYR A 108 0.98 8.41 10.12
N GLY A 109 -0.13 8.11 9.44
CA GLY A 109 -1.48 8.21 10.03
C GLY A 109 -1.64 7.31 11.26
N TYR A 110 -1.19 6.06 11.18
CA TYR A 110 -1.19 5.12 12.29
C TYR A 110 -0.31 5.59 13.45
N ALA A 111 0.94 5.98 13.18
CA ALA A 111 1.87 6.42 14.21
C ALA A 111 1.32 7.64 14.98
N ARG A 112 0.74 8.61 14.27
CA ARG A 112 0.05 9.76 14.88
C ARG A 112 -1.10 9.34 15.79
N ARG A 113 -1.95 8.41 15.36
CA ARG A 113 -3.09 7.91 16.15
C ARG A 113 -2.60 7.23 17.43
N ALA A 114 -1.66 6.30 17.31
CA ALA A 114 -1.09 5.59 18.46
C ALA A 114 -0.53 6.58 19.50
N LEU A 115 0.23 7.58 19.04
CA LEU A 115 0.81 8.61 19.91
C LEU A 115 -0.26 9.49 20.58
N ALA A 116 -1.32 9.88 19.85
CA ALA A 116 -2.45 10.62 20.42
C ALA A 116 -3.24 9.81 21.47
N GLU A 117 -3.22 8.48 21.38
CA GLU A 117 -3.75 7.54 22.38
C GLU A 117 -2.79 7.31 23.57
N GLY A 118 -1.62 7.97 23.58
CA GLY A 118 -0.59 7.82 24.62
C GLY A 118 0.22 6.53 24.49
N ARG A 119 0.31 5.96 23.28
CA ARG A 119 0.91 4.65 23.00
C ARG A 119 2.01 4.79 21.94
N ARG A 120 3.22 4.29 22.19
CA ARG A 120 4.24 4.22 21.13
C ARG A 120 3.77 3.22 20.04
N PRO A 121 3.84 3.55 18.74
CA PRO A 121 3.65 2.59 17.67
C PRO A 121 4.78 1.55 17.68
N ASP A 122 4.53 0.37 17.12
CA ASP A 122 5.56 -0.67 17.00
C ASP A 122 6.61 -0.25 15.96
N PRO A 123 7.93 -0.31 16.25
CA PRO A 123 8.98 0.05 15.29
C PRO A 123 8.88 -0.66 13.93
N SER A 124 8.34 -1.88 13.87
CA SER A 124 8.13 -2.63 12.63
C SER A 124 7.08 -1.99 11.71
N THR A 125 6.11 -1.25 12.26
CA THR A 125 5.05 -0.56 11.50
C THR A 125 5.47 0.79 10.92
N ILE A 126 6.69 1.24 11.19
CA ILE A 126 7.21 2.56 10.77
C ILE A 126 7.91 2.46 9.41
N ARG A 127 7.29 3.02 8.37
CA ARG A 127 7.82 3.17 7.01
C ARG A 127 8.25 4.63 6.79
N PRO A 128 9.56 4.98 6.87
CA PRO A 128 10.03 6.37 6.83
C PRO A 128 9.68 7.16 5.56
N GLU A 129 9.55 6.47 4.43
CA GLU A 129 9.10 7.03 3.16
C GLU A 129 7.69 7.61 3.25
N GLU A 130 6.78 6.93 3.95
CA GLU A 130 5.39 7.34 4.09
C GLU A 130 5.28 8.60 4.97
N PHE A 131 6.15 8.74 5.96
CA PHE A 131 6.29 9.96 6.76
C PHE A 131 6.74 11.12 5.88
N VAL A 132 7.76 10.92 5.04
CA VAL A 132 8.29 11.96 4.15
C VAL A 132 7.27 12.37 3.08
N ASN A 133 6.47 11.44 2.56
CA ASN A 133 5.45 11.67 1.53
C ASN A 133 4.09 12.15 2.08
N SER A 134 3.94 12.26 3.41
CA SER A 134 2.72 12.79 4.04
C SER A 134 2.60 14.33 4.02
N PHE A 135 3.54 15.04 3.39
CA PHE A 135 3.59 16.51 3.38
C PHE A 135 3.68 17.07 1.96
N HIS A 136 3.04 18.22 1.74
CA HIS A 136 3.14 18.94 0.48
C HIS A 136 4.57 19.48 0.27
N GLN A 137 5.11 19.27 -0.93
CA GLN A 137 6.51 19.62 -1.28
C GLN A 137 6.64 20.71 -2.35
N ASP A 138 5.53 21.15 -2.94
CA ASP A 138 5.45 22.19 -3.98
C ASP A 138 6.42 22.00 -5.16
N TYR A 139 6.67 20.75 -5.56
CA TYR A 139 7.46 20.44 -6.75
C TYR A 139 6.82 21.03 -8.02
N ASP A 140 7.68 21.53 -8.92
CA ASP A 140 7.29 21.87 -10.29
C ASP A 140 6.59 20.67 -10.96
N ARG A 141 5.60 20.93 -11.81
CA ARG A 141 4.80 19.88 -12.47
C ARG A 141 4.93 19.98 -14.00
N PRO A 142 4.88 18.86 -14.73
CA PRO A 142 4.95 18.86 -16.18
C PRO A 142 3.64 19.38 -16.80
N ASP A 143 3.75 20.05 -17.96
CA ASP A 143 2.59 20.49 -18.77
C ASP A 143 1.79 19.32 -19.40
N GLY A 144 2.31 18.09 -19.34
CA GLY A 144 1.75 16.91 -20.00
C GLY A 144 1.89 15.63 -19.18
N ASN A 145 1.56 14.48 -19.78
CA ASN A 145 1.72 13.19 -19.13
C ASN A 145 3.19 12.86 -18.90
N GLY A 146 3.53 12.48 -17.67
CA GLY A 146 4.89 12.15 -17.26
C GLY A 146 5.24 12.75 -15.90
N PHE A 147 6.53 12.94 -15.67
CA PHE A 147 7.10 13.42 -14.42
C PHE A 147 8.05 14.59 -14.64
N THR A 148 8.10 15.50 -13.67
CA THR A 148 9.30 16.30 -13.39
C THR A 148 10.23 15.53 -12.45
N VAL A 149 11.52 15.86 -12.49
CA VAL A 149 12.52 15.38 -11.53
C VAL A 149 13.25 16.56 -10.91
N THR A 150 13.03 16.78 -9.62
CA THR A 150 13.75 17.76 -8.81
C THR A 150 14.77 17.03 -7.95
N VAL A 151 15.99 17.55 -7.84
CA VAL A 151 16.99 17.01 -6.91
C VAL A 151 17.59 18.17 -6.12
N ASP A 152 17.42 18.15 -4.80
CA ASP A 152 17.97 19.14 -3.88
C ASP A 152 18.62 18.46 -2.66
N GLY A 153 19.36 19.23 -1.85
CA GLY A 153 20.06 18.65 -0.72
C GLY A 153 20.67 19.67 0.22
N ALA A 154 20.93 19.23 1.45
CA ALA A 154 21.45 20.07 2.51
C ALA A 154 22.41 19.29 3.42
N ARG A 155 23.51 19.94 3.81
CA ARG A 155 24.50 19.37 4.73
C ARG A 155 23.89 19.24 6.13
N THR A 156 24.21 18.14 6.81
CA THR A 156 23.83 17.91 8.22
C THR A 156 24.88 18.51 9.16
N ASP A 157 24.58 18.58 10.46
CA ASP A 157 25.55 19.04 11.47
C ASP A 157 26.77 18.09 11.63
N LYS A 158 26.74 16.91 11.00
CA LYS A 158 27.92 16.03 10.84
C LYS A 158 28.62 16.37 9.52
N SER A 159 29.85 16.87 9.61
CA SER A 159 30.61 17.58 8.55
C SER A 159 30.97 16.79 7.28
N ASP A 160 30.45 15.58 7.10
CA ASP A 160 30.65 14.71 5.95
C ASP A 160 29.35 14.05 5.46
N TRP A 161 28.21 14.36 6.07
CA TRP A 161 26.89 13.83 5.71
C TRP A 161 25.95 14.93 5.25
N SER A 162 25.25 14.67 4.15
CA SER A 162 24.15 15.49 3.64
C SER A 162 22.87 14.65 3.54
N LEU A 163 21.72 15.32 3.63
CA LEU A 163 20.48 14.77 3.10
C LEU A 163 20.35 15.19 1.64
N VAL A 164 20.05 14.26 0.75
CA VAL A 164 19.74 14.51 -0.67
C VAL A 164 18.34 14.00 -0.92
N ARG A 165 17.50 14.83 -1.53
CA ARG A 165 16.09 14.56 -1.79
C ARG A 165 15.85 14.55 -3.29
N VAL A 166 15.15 13.52 -3.75
CA VAL A 166 14.63 13.40 -5.11
C VAL A 166 13.13 13.57 -5.05
N GLY A 167 12.64 14.64 -5.66
CA GLY A 167 11.22 14.96 -5.80
C GLY A 167 10.73 14.65 -7.21
N LEU A 168 9.65 13.88 -7.31
CA LEU A 168 8.98 13.55 -8.56
C LEU A 168 7.54 14.06 -8.48
N ALA A 169 7.01 14.63 -9.56
CA ALA A 169 5.61 15.06 -9.61
C ALA A 169 4.97 14.84 -10.98
N THR A 170 3.73 14.35 -10.99
CA THR A 170 2.92 14.26 -12.21
C THR A 170 2.12 15.56 -12.44
N ARG A 171 1.57 15.76 -13.64
CA ARG A 171 0.60 16.84 -13.89
C ARG A 171 -0.59 16.71 -12.94
N THR A 172 -1.20 17.82 -12.52
CA THR A 172 -2.52 17.76 -11.87
C THR A 172 -3.60 17.34 -12.86
N ALA A 173 -4.68 16.74 -12.35
CA ALA A 173 -5.86 16.48 -13.17
C ALA A 173 -6.59 17.80 -13.46
N ASP A 174 -6.74 18.15 -14.73
CA ASP A 174 -7.69 19.19 -15.13
C ASP A 174 -9.12 18.71 -14.85
N SER A 175 -9.95 19.62 -14.34
CA SER A 175 -11.19 19.30 -13.62
C SER A 175 -12.12 18.29 -14.31
N ALA A 176 -12.32 17.14 -13.67
CA ALA A 176 -13.41 16.17 -13.80
C ALA A 176 -13.75 15.56 -15.18
N THR A 177 -13.19 16.05 -16.29
CA THR A 177 -13.81 15.85 -17.62
C THR A 177 -13.08 14.84 -18.53
N GLU A 178 -11.84 14.44 -18.18
CA GLU A 178 -10.97 13.68 -19.11
C GLU A 178 -10.43 12.33 -18.58
N ARG A 179 -10.84 11.88 -17.39
CA ARG A 179 -10.46 10.53 -16.94
C ARG A 179 -11.17 9.43 -17.74
N PRO A 180 -10.53 8.27 -17.96
CA PRO A 180 -11.22 7.07 -18.42
C PRO A 180 -12.42 6.71 -17.51
N PRO A 181 -13.43 6.02 -18.05
CA PRO A 181 -14.48 5.41 -17.25
C PRO A 181 -13.87 4.40 -16.27
N ALA A 182 -14.54 4.17 -15.14
CA ALA A 182 -14.16 3.18 -14.14
C ALA A 182 -15.02 1.91 -14.26
N ALA A 183 -14.43 0.78 -13.87
CA ALA A 183 -15.12 -0.46 -13.54
C ALA A 183 -14.56 -0.94 -12.19
N LEU A 184 -15.34 -0.72 -11.12
CA LEU A 184 -14.91 -0.92 -9.73
C LEU A 184 -15.66 -2.11 -9.13
N THR A 185 -14.93 -3.14 -8.72
CA THR A 185 -15.49 -4.26 -7.95
C THR A 185 -15.12 -4.09 -6.49
N PHE A 186 -16.09 -3.78 -5.64
CA PHE A 186 -15.89 -3.71 -4.20
C PHE A 186 -16.01 -5.11 -3.61
N VAL A 187 -14.97 -5.54 -2.89
CA VAL A 187 -14.91 -6.80 -2.15
C VAL A 187 -14.98 -6.44 -0.67
N ILE A 188 -16.13 -6.69 -0.06
CA ILE A 188 -16.50 -6.13 1.24
C ILE A 188 -16.56 -7.24 2.27
N ASP A 189 -15.74 -7.11 3.31
CA ASP A 189 -15.81 -7.94 4.49
C ASP A 189 -17.13 -7.67 5.23
N VAL A 190 -17.91 -8.72 5.43
CA VAL A 190 -19.13 -8.67 6.23
C VAL A 190 -19.03 -9.63 7.42
N SER A 191 -17.82 -9.92 7.92
CA SER A 191 -17.62 -10.76 9.09
C SER A 191 -18.14 -10.14 10.38
N GLY A 192 -18.15 -10.92 11.46
CA GLY A 192 -18.75 -10.51 12.74
C GLY A 192 -18.04 -9.36 13.43
N SER A 193 -16.74 -9.16 13.17
CA SER A 193 -15.96 -8.05 13.71
C SER A 193 -16.29 -6.71 13.03
N MET A 194 -16.73 -6.74 11.77
CA MET A 194 -17.25 -5.57 11.05
C MET A 194 -18.54 -4.98 11.67
N SER A 195 -19.11 -5.62 12.71
CA SER A 195 -20.26 -5.10 13.48
C SER A 195 -19.89 -4.06 14.54
N GLU A 196 -18.60 -3.85 14.80
CA GLU A 196 -18.14 -2.76 15.66
C GLU A 196 -18.40 -1.39 15.00
N THR A 197 -18.65 -0.37 15.84
CA THR A 197 -18.93 0.99 15.38
C THR A 197 -17.73 1.61 14.67
N GLY A 198 -17.94 2.17 13.48
CA GLY A 198 -16.87 2.72 12.65
C GLY A 198 -16.21 1.71 11.69
N ARG A 199 -16.87 0.56 11.43
CA ARG A 199 -16.43 -0.45 10.44
C ARG A 199 -17.42 -0.55 9.28
N LEU A 200 -18.38 -1.47 9.29
CA LEU A 200 -19.32 -1.65 8.15
C LEU A 200 -20.23 -0.43 7.93
N ASP A 201 -20.63 0.26 9.00
CA ASP A 201 -21.40 1.50 8.94
C ASP A 201 -20.64 2.62 8.20
N LEU A 202 -19.33 2.74 8.47
CA LEU A 202 -18.45 3.69 7.82
C LEU A 202 -18.17 3.29 6.35
N ALA A 203 -17.99 2.00 6.08
CA ALA A 203 -17.84 1.48 4.72
C ALA A 203 -19.10 1.75 3.86
N LYS A 204 -20.30 1.42 4.35
CA LYS A 204 -21.59 1.68 3.67
C LYS A 204 -21.73 3.15 3.29
N LYS A 205 -21.59 4.04 4.28
CA LYS A 205 -21.65 5.50 4.06
C LYS A 205 -20.66 5.99 3.00
N SER A 206 -19.44 5.44 3.01
CA SER A 206 -18.40 5.81 2.05
C SER A 206 -18.73 5.35 0.63
N LEU A 207 -19.28 4.13 0.49
CA LEU A 207 -19.73 3.59 -0.79
C LEU A 207 -20.89 4.40 -1.36
N ASP A 208 -21.83 4.87 -0.53
CA ASP A 208 -22.89 5.78 -0.96
C ASP A 208 -22.33 7.12 -1.47
N GLU A 209 -21.52 7.79 -0.65
CA GLU A 209 -20.91 9.09 -0.96
C GLU A 209 -20.01 9.06 -2.22
N MET A 210 -19.36 7.93 -2.48
CA MET A 210 -18.58 7.69 -3.69
C MET A 210 -19.48 7.34 -4.87
N THR A 211 -20.52 6.53 -4.68
CA THR A 211 -21.51 6.17 -5.71
C THR A 211 -22.20 7.41 -6.27
N ASP A 212 -22.45 8.44 -5.46
CA ASP A 212 -22.98 9.73 -5.91
C ASP A 212 -21.98 10.55 -6.78
N ARG A 213 -20.67 10.37 -6.57
CA ARG A 213 -19.61 11.16 -7.24
C ARG A 213 -19.04 10.52 -8.51
N LEU A 214 -19.19 9.22 -8.69
CA LEU A 214 -18.80 8.52 -9.92
C LEU A 214 -19.60 9.05 -11.14
N HIS A 215 -19.08 8.85 -12.35
CA HIS A 215 -19.72 9.27 -13.60
C HIS A 215 -20.80 8.27 -14.04
N ASP A 216 -21.81 8.71 -14.79
CA ASP A 216 -22.87 7.83 -15.30
C ASP A 216 -22.36 6.70 -16.21
N ASP A 217 -21.19 6.91 -16.84
CA ASP A 217 -20.55 5.89 -17.68
C ASP A 217 -19.71 4.90 -16.85
N ASP A 218 -19.47 5.12 -15.55
CA ASP A 218 -18.74 4.17 -14.69
C ASP A 218 -19.60 2.92 -14.39
N SER A 219 -18.92 1.88 -13.89
CA SER A 219 -19.52 0.60 -13.49
C SER A 219 -19.12 0.24 -12.06
N VAL A 220 -20.07 -0.31 -11.29
CA VAL A 220 -19.85 -0.82 -9.93
C VAL A 220 -20.34 -2.26 -9.83
N ALA A 221 -19.55 -3.12 -9.20
CA ALA A 221 -19.97 -4.44 -8.70
C ALA A 221 -19.72 -4.50 -7.18
N LEU A 222 -20.55 -5.26 -6.46
CA LEU A 222 -20.39 -5.52 -5.04
C LEU A 222 -20.29 -7.05 -4.82
N VAL A 223 -19.22 -7.46 -4.14
CA VAL A 223 -18.97 -8.82 -3.66
C VAL A 223 -18.83 -8.74 -2.15
N THR A 224 -19.58 -9.55 -1.41
CA THR A 224 -19.46 -9.67 0.05
C THR A 224 -18.78 -10.97 0.43
N PHE A 225 -18.01 -10.99 1.52
CA PHE A 225 -17.46 -12.24 2.05
C PHE A 225 -17.54 -12.36 3.58
N SER A 226 -17.81 -13.58 4.04
CA SER A 226 -17.81 -14.03 5.44
C SER A 226 -17.12 -15.39 5.52
N ASP A 227 -17.83 -16.48 5.79
CA ASP A 227 -17.43 -17.86 5.53
C ASP A 227 -17.40 -18.20 4.03
N GLU A 228 -18.41 -17.77 3.28
CA GLU A 228 -18.50 -17.86 1.81
C GLU A 228 -18.37 -16.47 1.17
N ALA A 229 -18.35 -16.40 -0.16
CA ALA A 229 -18.30 -15.14 -0.91
C ALA A 229 -19.40 -15.10 -1.99
N GLU A 230 -20.11 -13.96 -2.09
CA GLU A 230 -21.27 -13.79 -2.96
C GLU A 230 -21.20 -12.46 -3.72
N THR A 231 -21.56 -12.47 -5.01
CA THR A 231 -21.72 -11.25 -5.82
C THR A 231 -23.13 -10.70 -5.64
N VAL A 232 -23.32 -9.83 -4.65
CA VAL A 232 -24.63 -9.24 -4.32
C VAL A 232 -25.07 -8.18 -5.35
N LEU A 233 -24.12 -7.54 -6.05
CA LEU A 233 -24.40 -6.70 -7.20
C LEU A 233 -23.43 -7.05 -8.36
N PRO A 234 -23.90 -7.62 -9.48
CA PRO A 234 -23.06 -7.82 -10.67
C PRO A 234 -22.67 -6.47 -11.29
N MET A 235 -21.62 -6.45 -12.12
CA MET A 235 -21.07 -5.23 -12.72
C MET A 235 -22.13 -4.39 -13.45
N THR A 236 -22.54 -3.28 -12.81
CA THR A 236 -23.72 -2.47 -13.17
C THR A 236 -23.30 -1.05 -13.53
N ARG A 237 -23.81 -0.54 -14.66
CA ARG A 237 -23.54 0.84 -15.13
C ARG A 237 -24.34 1.87 -14.35
N LEU A 238 -23.70 2.89 -13.80
CA LEU A 238 -24.36 3.85 -12.92
C LEU A 238 -25.45 4.69 -13.59
N GLY A 239 -25.33 5.00 -14.88
CA GLY A 239 -26.31 5.74 -15.66
C GLY A 239 -27.70 5.10 -15.62
N GLY A 240 -28.57 5.64 -14.76
CA GLY A 240 -29.92 5.12 -14.50
C GLY A 240 -30.03 4.03 -13.41
N HIS A 241 -28.93 3.57 -12.83
CA HIS A 241 -28.90 2.45 -11.86
C HIS A 241 -28.25 2.76 -10.52
N ARG A 242 -27.82 4.00 -10.22
CA ARG A 242 -27.27 4.37 -8.89
C ARG A 242 -28.13 3.90 -7.72
N GLY A 243 -29.46 4.00 -7.86
CA GLY A 243 -30.41 3.47 -6.86
C GLY A 243 -30.20 1.98 -6.55
N GLN A 244 -29.89 1.14 -7.53
CA GLN A 244 -29.61 -0.29 -7.32
C GLN A 244 -28.30 -0.52 -6.55
N VAL A 245 -27.33 0.40 -6.68
CA VAL A 245 -26.09 0.35 -5.90
C VAL A 245 -26.38 0.73 -4.45
N HIS A 246 -27.12 1.83 -4.21
CA HIS A 246 -27.55 2.23 -2.87
C HIS A 246 -28.41 1.15 -2.19
N ASP A 247 -29.40 0.59 -2.89
CA ASP A 247 -30.23 -0.50 -2.37
C ASP A 247 -29.35 -1.70 -1.93
N ALA A 248 -28.36 -2.09 -2.74
CA ALA A 248 -27.45 -3.19 -2.42
C ALA A 248 -26.43 -2.85 -1.30
N VAL A 249 -26.02 -1.58 -1.15
CA VAL A 249 -25.21 -1.11 -0.02
C VAL A 249 -26.04 -1.10 1.26
N ASP A 250 -27.29 -0.64 1.22
CA ASP A 250 -28.22 -0.61 2.34
C ASP A 250 -28.55 -2.02 2.86
N GLU A 251 -28.60 -3.02 1.98
CA GLU A 251 -28.81 -4.44 2.33
C GLU A 251 -27.59 -5.14 2.96
N LEU A 252 -26.39 -4.52 3.00
CA LEU A 252 -25.22 -5.11 3.65
C LEU A 252 -25.42 -5.29 5.17
N GLU A 253 -25.36 -6.55 5.63
CA GLU A 253 -25.45 -6.97 7.03
C GLU A 253 -24.27 -7.88 7.43
N THR A 254 -23.85 -7.82 8.69
CA THR A 254 -22.75 -8.64 9.21
C THR A 254 -23.17 -10.09 9.50
N GLN A 255 -22.34 -11.02 9.06
CA GLN A 255 -22.45 -12.47 9.23
C GLN A 255 -21.35 -12.98 10.19
N SER A 256 -21.07 -14.28 10.18
CA SER A 256 -20.03 -14.90 11.03
C SER A 256 -18.88 -15.46 10.20
N SER A 257 -17.67 -15.51 10.78
CA SER A 257 -16.43 -15.96 10.11
C SER A 257 -15.90 -15.00 9.05
N THR A 258 -14.67 -15.25 8.61
CA THR A 258 -13.91 -14.43 7.65
C THR A 258 -13.06 -15.33 6.74
N ASN A 259 -13.23 -15.20 5.43
CA ASN A 259 -12.60 -16.02 4.39
C ASN A 259 -12.18 -15.12 3.21
N LEU A 260 -11.12 -14.33 3.45
CA LEU A 260 -10.63 -13.36 2.48
C LEU A 260 -10.21 -14.01 1.14
N GLY A 261 -9.72 -15.25 1.15
CA GLY A 261 -9.35 -15.97 -0.08
C GLY A 261 -10.53 -16.12 -1.04
N ALA A 262 -11.69 -16.57 -0.54
CA ALA A 262 -12.90 -16.67 -1.35
C ALA A 262 -13.42 -15.30 -1.81
N GLY A 263 -13.32 -14.28 -0.96
CA GLY A 263 -13.68 -12.89 -1.29
C GLY A 263 -12.84 -12.34 -2.44
N VAL A 264 -11.51 -12.49 -2.38
CA VAL A 264 -10.61 -12.04 -3.45
C VAL A 264 -10.79 -12.86 -4.73
N GLU A 265 -10.95 -14.19 -4.64
CA GLU A 265 -11.19 -15.04 -5.81
C GLU A 265 -12.46 -14.62 -6.57
N THR A 266 -13.57 -14.47 -5.84
CA THR A 266 -14.87 -14.04 -6.39
C THR A 266 -14.82 -12.59 -6.88
N GLY A 267 -14.11 -11.72 -6.16
CA GLY A 267 -13.87 -10.32 -6.55
C GLY A 267 -13.15 -10.19 -7.89
N TYR A 268 -12.03 -10.89 -8.06
CA TYR A 268 -11.32 -10.89 -9.33
C TYR A 268 -12.13 -11.57 -10.44
N ALA A 269 -12.81 -12.69 -10.19
CA ALA A 269 -13.70 -13.30 -11.18
C ALA A 269 -14.77 -12.30 -11.68
N THR A 270 -15.42 -11.59 -10.75
CA THR A 270 -16.43 -10.56 -11.06
C THR A 270 -15.82 -9.37 -11.82
N ALA A 271 -14.61 -8.93 -11.46
CA ALA A 271 -13.89 -7.86 -12.16
C ALA A 271 -13.49 -8.27 -13.60
N THR A 272 -13.08 -9.53 -13.81
CA THR A 272 -12.68 -10.07 -15.11
C THR A 272 -13.90 -10.34 -16.01
N GLU A 273 -15.03 -10.78 -15.45
CA GLU A 273 -16.31 -10.85 -16.18
C GLU A 273 -16.85 -9.44 -16.54
N GLY A 274 -16.69 -8.48 -15.63
CA GLY A 274 -17.01 -7.07 -15.84
C GLY A 274 -15.98 -6.28 -16.65
N LEU A 275 -14.91 -6.92 -17.14
CA LEU A 275 -13.73 -6.24 -17.66
C LEU A 275 -14.07 -5.33 -18.84
N ARG A 276 -13.70 -4.05 -18.70
CA ARG A 276 -13.98 -3.02 -19.68
C ARG A 276 -12.69 -2.47 -20.29
N LYS A 277 -12.49 -2.74 -21.58
CA LYS A 277 -11.37 -2.21 -22.35
C LYS A 277 -11.44 -0.67 -22.44
N GLY A 278 -10.32 0.00 -22.13
CA GLY A 278 -10.23 1.46 -22.13
C GLY A 278 -10.91 2.13 -20.93
N ALA A 279 -11.30 1.35 -19.92
CA ALA A 279 -11.64 1.82 -18.59
C ALA A 279 -10.53 1.45 -17.60
N THR A 280 -10.50 2.11 -16.45
CA THR A 280 -9.72 1.67 -15.30
C THR A 280 -10.49 0.57 -14.59
N ASN A 281 -9.94 -0.64 -14.57
CA ASN A 281 -10.55 -1.81 -13.94
C ASN A 281 -9.84 -2.06 -12.61
N ARG A 282 -10.59 -2.16 -11.51
CA ARG A 282 -10.01 -2.23 -10.17
C ARG A 282 -10.88 -3.01 -9.19
N VAL A 283 -10.22 -3.82 -8.38
CA VAL A 283 -10.79 -4.42 -7.17
C VAL A 283 -10.49 -3.48 -6.00
N VAL A 284 -11.51 -3.16 -5.21
CA VAL A 284 -11.37 -2.39 -3.97
C VAL A 284 -11.73 -3.31 -2.81
N LEU A 285 -10.74 -3.74 -2.03
CA LEU A 285 -10.93 -4.62 -0.90
C LEU A 285 -11.16 -3.78 0.37
N ILE A 286 -12.28 -3.99 1.06
CA ILE A 286 -12.62 -3.34 2.33
C ILE A 286 -12.70 -4.41 3.42
N SER A 287 -11.84 -4.36 4.43
CA SER A 287 -11.83 -5.29 5.56
C SER A 287 -11.29 -4.62 6.81
N ASP A 288 -11.59 -5.17 7.99
CA ASP A 288 -10.95 -4.76 9.25
C ASP A 288 -9.63 -5.50 9.52
N GLY A 289 -9.18 -6.33 8.58
CA GLY A 289 -7.94 -7.08 8.68
C GLY A 289 -8.02 -8.32 9.57
N LEU A 290 -9.18 -8.71 10.11
CA LEU A 290 -9.27 -9.91 10.95
C LEU A 290 -9.43 -11.20 10.11
N ALA A 291 -8.47 -11.43 9.22
CA ALA A 291 -8.43 -12.62 8.38
C ALA A 291 -7.96 -13.86 9.18
N ASN A 292 -8.79 -14.89 9.24
CA ASN A 292 -8.48 -16.16 9.94
C ASN A 292 -7.50 -17.07 9.16
N THR A 293 -6.55 -16.50 8.42
CA THR A 293 -5.81 -17.18 7.35
C THR A 293 -4.30 -17.13 7.55
N GLY A 294 -3.66 -18.30 7.64
CA GLY A 294 -2.20 -18.41 7.74
C GLY A 294 -1.45 -18.07 6.44
N ASP A 295 -0.12 -17.94 6.55
CA ASP A 295 0.78 -17.39 5.51
C ASP A 295 0.55 -17.91 4.09
N THR A 296 0.30 -19.22 3.93
CA THR A 296 0.14 -19.86 2.61
C THR A 296 -1.03 -19.29 1.80
N ASN A 297 -2.07 -18.75 2.44
CA ASN A 297 -3.19 -18.14 1.72
C ASN A 297 -2.86 -16.72 1.21
N ALA A 298 -1.99 -16.00 1.93
CA ALA A 298 -1.55 -14.66 1.56
C ALA A 298 -0.77 -14.66 0.24
N ASP A 299 0.20 -15.56 0.10
CA ASP A 299 1.01 -15.64 -1.12
C ASP A 299 0.15 -16.07 -2.33
N SER A 300 -0.83 -16.98 -2.17
CA SER A 300 -1.76 -17.32 -3.27
C SER A 300 -2.71 -16.20 -3.67
N ILE A 301 -3.11 -15.34 -2.71
CA ILE A 301 -3.88 -14.12 -2.99
C ILE A 301 -3.03 -13.14 -3.81
N LEU A 302 -1.75 -12.96 -3.44
CA LEU A 302 -0.83 -12.06 -4.13
C LEU A 302 -0.48 -12.55 -5.54
N ASP A 303 -0.22 -13.84 -5.73
CA ASP A 303 -0.03 -14.45 -7.04
C ASP A 303 -1.23 -14.21 -7.96
N ARG A 304 -2.46 -14.26 -7.40
CA ARG A 304 -3.71 -13.97 -8.12
C ARG A 304 -3.79 -12.49 -8.54
N VAL A 305 -3.50 -11.55 -7.63
CA VAL A 305 -3.44 -10.11 -7.90
C VAL A 305 -2.45 -9.81 -9.02
N ALA A 306 -1.21 -10.28 -8.89
CA ALA A 306 -0.15 -10.06 -9.87
C ALA A 306 -0.47 -10.65 -11.26
N HIS A 307 -1.15 -11.81 -11.30
CA HIS A 307 -1.59 -12.43 -12.55
C HIS A 307 -2.71 -11.63 -13.24
N GLU A 308 -3.78 -11.27 -12.53
CA GLU A 308 -4.91 -10.51 -13.09
C GLU A 308 -4.49 -9.09 -13.50
N ARG A 309 -3.55 -8.46 -12.77
CA ARG A 309 -2.96 -7.19 -13.19
C ARG A 309 -2.15 -7.33 -14.48
N ARG A 310 -1.29 -8.37 -14.59
CA ARG A 310 -0.48 -8.61 -15.80
C ARG A 310 -1.34 -8.91 -17.04
N ASP A 311 -2.34 -9.76 -16.90
CA ASP A 311 -3.08 -10.32 -18.04
C ASP A 311 -4.30 -9.46 -18.40
N HIS A 312 -4.96 -8.81 -17.42
CA HIS A 312 -6.20 -8.05 -17.60
C HIS A 312 -6.08 -6.56 -17.25
N GLY A 313 -5.01 -6.14 -16.56
CA GLY A 313 -4.85 -4.76 -16.10
C GLY A 313 -5.75 -4.38 -14.93
N ILE A 314 -6.20 -5.39 -14.16
CA ILE A 314 -7.02 -5.20 -12.95
C ILE A 314 -6.08 -5.02 -11.76
N THR A 315 -6.21 -3.88 -11.07
CA THR A 315 -5.38 -3.52 -9.91
C THR A 315 -6.15 -3.69 -8.60
N LEU A 316 -5.44 -3.71 -7.47
CA LEU A 316 -6.02 -3.75 -6.13
C LEU A 316 -5.95 -2.35 -5.47
N PHE A 317 -6.92 -2.04 -4.62
CA PHE A 317 -6.88 -0.94 -3.66
C PHE A 317 -7.38 -1.47 -2.32
N GLY A 318 -6.53 -1.42 -1.29
CA GLY A 318 -6.86 -1.90 0.05
C GLY A 318 -7.46 -0.81 0.92
N VAL A 319 -8.51 -1.13 1.67
CA VAL A 319 -9.08 -0.27 2.71
C VAL A 319 -9.19 -1.05 4.01
N GLY A 320 -8.31 -0.74 4.96
CA GLY A 320 -8.41 -1.19 6.34
C GLY A 320 -9.38 -0.32 7.14
N VAL A 321 -10.45 -0.88 7.70
CA VAL A 321 -11.39 -0.14 8.55
C VAL A 321 -11.18 -0.41 10.05
N GLY A 322 -11.22 0.65 10.87
CA GLY A 322 -11.18 0.56 12.34
C GLY A 322 -9.85 0.95 13.01
N SER A 323 -9.70 0.55 14.29
CA SER A 323 -8.62 0.97 15.20
C SER A 323 -7.35 0.13 15.12
N ASP A 324 -7.43 -1.07 14.56
CA ASP A 324 -6.41 -2.10 14.75
C ASP A 324 -5.57 -2.22 13.47
N TYR A 325 -4.40 -1.58 13.49
CA TYR A 325 -3.41 -1.66 12.40
C TYR A 325 -2.55 -2.91 12.59
N GLY A 326 -2.19 -3.56 11.48
CA GLY A 326 -1.17 -4.60 11.45
C GLY A 326 -1.70 -6.03 11.55
N ASP A 327 -2.69 -6.39 10.73
CA ASP A 327 -2.74 -7.79 10.28
C ASP A 327 -1.72 -8.00 9.16
N ALA A 328 -0.99 -9.11 9.25
CA ALA A 328 0.07 -9.48 8.34
C ALA A 328 -0.44 -9.71 6.90
N LEU A 329 -1.75 -9.91 6.69
CA LEU A 329 -2.31 -10.01 5.35
C LEU A 329 -2.52 -8.64 4.70
N MET A 330 -3.05 -7.64 5.42
CA MET A 330 -3.17 -6.28 4.89
C MET A 330 -1.79 -5.64 4.70
N GLU A 331 -0.84 -5.89 5.60
CA GLU A 331 0.56 -5.47 5.42
C GLU A 331 1.18 -6.15 4.19
N LYS A 332 1.06 -7.46 4.01
CA LYS A 332 1.53 -8.14 2.79
C LYS A 332 0.83 -7.69 1.51
N LEU A 333 -0.44 -7.30 1.57
CA LEU A 333 -1.18 -6.76 0.42
C LEU A 333 -0.68 -5.37 0.03
N ALA A 334 -0.30 -4.53 1.00
CA ALA A 334 0.40 -3.28 0.73
C ALA A 334 1.82 -3.53 0.20
N ASP A 335 2.63 -4.31 0.93
CA ASP A 335 4.06 -4.55 0.65
C ASP A 335 4.30 -5.28 -0.69
N LYS A 336 3.45 -6.24 -1.07
CA LYS A 336 3.65 -7.11 -2.23
C LYS A 336 2.55 -7.01 -3.30
N GLY A 337 1.41 -6.41 -2.99
CA GLY A 337 0.24 -6.41 -3.87
C GLY A 337 0.24 -5.28 -4.89
N ASP A 338 1.20 -4.34 -4.81
CA ASP A 338 1.24 -3.12 -5.64
C ASP A 338 -0.11 -2.39 -5.60
N GLY A 339 -0.66 -2.37 -4.39
CA GLY A 339 -2.04 -2.00 -4.12
C GLY A 339 -2.06 -0.94 -3.05
N HIS A 340 -2.31 0.30 -3.47
CA HIS A 340 -2.46 1.45 -2.58
C HIS A 340 -3.39 1.08 -1.42
N THR A 341 -2.88 1.18 -0.19
CA THR A 341 -3.56 0.68 1.01
C THR A 341 -3.82 1.82 1.97
N ALA A 342 -5.09 2.14 2.15
CA ALA A 342 -5.54 3.23 2.99
C ALA A 342 -6.24 2.71 4.25
N TYR A 343 -6.17 3.48 5.34
CA TYR A 343 -6.85 3.15 6.59
C TYR A 343 -7.90 4.20 6.94
N VAL A 344 -9.06 3.72 7.39
CA VAL A 344 -10.26 4.51 7.64
C VAL A 344 -10.76 4.22 9.05
N ALA A 345 -10.56 5.18 9.98
CA ALA A 345 -10.95 5.03 11.38
C ALA A 345 -12.08 5.99 11.82
N ASN A 346 -12.40 6.99 11.00
CA ASN A 346 -13.45 7.97 11.27
C ASN A 346 -13.99 8.59 9.95
N ASP A 347 -15.07 9.37 10.04
CA ASP A 347 -15.72 10.04 8.90
C ASP A 347 -14.78 10.90 8.02
N ALA A 348 -13.76 11.55 8.60
CA ALA A 348 -12.84 12.39 7.84
C ALA A 348 -11.80 11.55 7.09
N ASP A 349 -11.34 10.45 7.67
CA ASP A 349 -10.47 9.48 6.97
C ASP A 349 -11.25 8.81 5.83
N ALA A 350 -12.49 8.38 6.11
CA ALA A 350 -13.39 7.76 5.15
C ALA A 350 -13.64 8.67 3.94
N HIS A 351 -13.94 9.94 4.21
CA HIS A 351 -14.09 10.96 3.18
C HIS A 351 -12.79 11.12 2.37
N LYS A 352 -11.64 11.36 3.03
CA LYS A 352 -10.34 11.47 2.34
C LYS A 352 -10.05 10.27 1.43
N VAL A 353 -10.27 9.05 1.91
CA VAL A 353 -9.95 7.81 1.17
C VAL A 353 -10.89 7.59 0.01
N PHE A 354 -12.21 7.52 0.24
CA PHE A 354 -13.17 7.14 -0.79
C PHE A 354 -13.59 8.28 -1.72
N VAL A 355 -13.46 9.53 -1.27
CA VAL A 355 -13.88 10.72 -2.03
C VAL A 355 -12.72 11.42 -2.70
N ASP A 356 -11.64 11.67 -1.97
CA ASP A 356 -10.52 12.45 -2.51
C ASP A 356 -9.50 11.54 -3.20
N GLN A 357 -9.04 10.47 -2.55
CA GLN A 357 -7.95 9.61 -3.05
C GLN A 357 -8.40 8.56 -4.07
N LEU A 358 -9.45 7.79 -3.79
CA LEU A 358 -9.86 6.68 -4.65
C LEU A 358 -10.18 7.16 -6.09
N PRO A 359 -10.90 8.28 -6.33
CA PRO A 359 -11.12 8.80 -7.68
C PRO A 359 -9.87 9.38 -8.35
N GLN A 360 -8.90 9.92 -7.60
CA GLN A 360 -7.61 10.36 -8.15
C GLN A 360 -6.81 9.18 -8.71
N ASN A 361 -6.84 8.03 -8.01
CA ASN A 361 -6.19 6.81 -8.45
C ASN A 361 -6.90 6.14 -9.65
N ILE A 362 -8.14 6.50 -10.00
CA ILE A 362 -8.83 5.99 -11.21
C ILE A 362 -8.17 6.51 -12.49
N ASP A 363 -7.75 7.78 -12.52
CA ASP A 363 -7.02 8.32 -13.67
C ASP A 363 -5.54 7.94 -13.57
N LEU A 364 -4.91 7.64 -14.72
CA LEU A 364 -3.58 7.06 -14.76
C LEU A 364 -2.67 7.89 -15.65
N THR A 365 -1.61 8.46 -15.07
CA THR A 365 -0.62 9.26 -15.79
C THR A 365 0.58 8.41 -16.24
N ALA A 366 0.92 7.36 -15.48
CA ALA A 366 2.09 6.52 -15.74
C ALA A 366 1.89 5.07 -15.25
N ARG A 367 2.43 4.11 -16.01
CA ARG A 367 2.50 2.68 -15.66
C ARG A 367 3.92 2.22 -15.37
N ASP A 368 4.06 1.19 -14.55
CA ASP A 368 5.32 0.50 -14.23
C ASP A 368 6.44 1.48 -13.80
N ALA A 369 6.08 2.54 -13.08
CA ALA A 369 6.91 3.73 -12.88
C ALA A 369 8.03 3.49 -11.85
N LYS A 370 9.29 3.53 -12.29
CA LYS A 370 10.46 3.28 -11.44
C LYS A 370 11.33 4.52 -11.35
N ALA A 371 12.03 4.70 -10.23
CA ALA A 371 13.17 5.60 -10.16
C ALA A 371 14.48 4.82 -10.01
N GLN A 372 15.56 5.38 -10.55
CA GLN A 372 16.94 4.97 -10.32
C GLN A 372 17.77 6.21 -10.02
N VAL A 373 18.44 6.22 -8.87
CA VAL A 373 19.40 7.27 -8.50
C VAL A 373 20.80 6.71 -8.64
N ALA A 374 21.63 7.38 -9.44
CA ALA A 374 23.04 7.08 -9.61
C ALA A 374 23.89 8.14 -8.91
N PHE A 375 24.70 7.72 -7.94
CA PHE A 375 25.65 8.58 -7.22
C PHE A 375 27.03 8.54 -7.86
N ASP A 376 27.72 9.68 -7.92
CA ASP A 376 29.05 9.73 -8.53
C ASP A 376 30.12 9.12 -7.59
N PRO A 377 30.87 8.07 -8.00
CA PRO A 377 31.91 7.47 -7.17
C PRO A 377 33.09 8.42 -6.90
N GLU A 378 33.32 9.47 -7.68
CA GLU A 378 34.36 10.46 -7.43
C GLU A 378 33.99 11.41 -6.29
N THR A 379 32.71 11.68 -6.04
CA THR A 379 32.26 12.59 -4.96
C THR A 379 31.61 11.89 -3.78
N VAL A 380 31.03 10.69 -3.95
CA VAL A 380 30.32 9.93 -2.90
C VAL A 380 31.16 8.78 -2.35
N VAL A 381 31.13 8.62 -1.02
CA VAL A 381 31.75 7.49 -0.30
C VAL A 381 30.75 6.35 -0.12
N GLN A 382 29.51 6.70 0.26
CA GLN A 382 28.40 5.80 0.53
C GLN A 382 27.10 6.61 0.61
N PHE A 383 25.96 5.96 0.40
CA PHE A 383 24.64 6.54 0.67
C PHE A 383 23.73 5.50 1.37
N ARG A 384 22.57 5.95 1.84
CA ARG A 384 21.46 5.12 2.31
C ARG A 384 20.15 5.77 1.91
N LEU A 385 19.34 5.09 1.09
CA LEU A 385 17.92 5.44 0.89
C LEU A 385 17.18 5.26 2.22
N ILE A 386 16.30 6.20 2.55
CA ILE A 386 15.55 6.25 3.81
C ILE A 386 14.13 5.78 3.53
N GLY A 387 13.78 4.57 3.99
CA GLY A 387 12.56 3.88 3.59
C GLY A 387 12.74 3.09 2.29
N TYR A 388 11.63 2.73 1.66
CA TYR A 388 11.53 2.01 0.38
C TYR A 388 12.14 0.59 0.37
N GLU A 389 12.39 -0.02 1.55
CA GLU A 389 12.97 -1.37 1.60
C GLU A 389 12.07 -2.41 0.92
N ASP A 390 10.76 -2.31 1.10
CA ASP A 390 9.76 -3.21 0.50
C ASP A 390 9.52 -2.92 -1.00
N ARG A 391 9.98 -1.75 -1.46
CA ARG A 391 9.82 -1.22 -2.83
C ARG A 391 11.10 -1.33 -3.66
N LYS A 392 12.14 -2.00 -3.14
CA LYS A 392 13.44 -2.14 -3.83
C LYS A 392 13.31 -2.97 -5.11
N VAL A 393 13.78 -2.39 -6.21
CA VAL A 393 13.93 -3.06 -7.51
C VAL A 393 15.42 -3.33 -7.76
N ALA A 394 15.78 -4.39 -8.49
CA ALA A 394 17.16 -4.62 -8.88
C ALA A 394 17.60 -3.59 -9.93
N ASP A 395 18.85 -3.11 -9.87
CA ASP A 395 19.26 -1.96 -10.69
C ASP A 395 19.34 -2.26 -12.20
N ASP A 396 19.60 -3.52 -12.56
CA ASP A 396 19.48 -4.04 -13.93
C ASP A 396 18.02 -4.06 -14.43
N ASP A 397 17.05 -4.13 -13.53
CA ASP A 397 15.61 -4.17 -13.84
C ASP A 397 14.96 -2.78 -14.00
N PHE A 398 15.71 -1.68 -13.80
CA PHE A 398 15.20 -0.31 -14.02
C PHE A 398 14.57 -0.13 -15.42
N ARG A 399 15.13 -0.78 -16.44
CA ARG A 399 14.61 -0.75 -17.83
C ARG A 399 13.94 -2.07 -18.26
N ASN A 400 13.62 -2.94 -17.31
CA ASN A 400 12.91 -4.19 -17.56
C ASN A 400 11.40 -4.01 -17.37
N ASP A 401 10.69 -3.77 -18.46
CA ASP A 401 9.23 -3.56 -18.49
C ASP A 401 8.39 -4.82 -18.13
N LYS A 402 9.03 -5.89 -17.63
CA LYS A 402 8.37 -7.08 -17.02
C LYS A 402 8.42 -7.06 -15.49
N VAL A 403 9.34 -6.29 -14.93
CA VAL A 403 9.39 -5.98 -13.51
C VAL A 403 8.54 -4.75 -13.31
N ASP A 404 7.77 -4.80 -12.24
CA ASP A 404 6.79 -3.80 -11.87
C ASP A 404 7.46 -2.53 -11.32
N GLY A 405 6.76 -1.41 -11.39
CA GLY A 405 7.12 -0.18 -10.68
C GLY A 405 5.92 0.52 -10.03
N GLY A 406 4.71 -0.02 -10.20
CA GLY A 406 3.48 0.62 -9.73
C GLY A 406 2.91 1.65 -10.70
N GLU A 407 1.68 2.05 -10.39
CA GLU A 407 0.81 2.86 -11.24
C GLU A 407 0.53 4.22 -10.61
N ILE A 408 0.85 5.29 -11.33
CA ILE A 408 0.85 6.66 -10.80
C ILE A 408 -0.23 7.51 -11.47
N GLY A 409 -1.13 8.04 -10.64
CA GLY A 409 -2.20 8.95 -11.05
C GLY A 409 -1.73 10.41 -11.26
N PRO A 410 -2.61 11.27 -11.80
CA PRO A 410 -2.38 12.71 -11.85
C PRO A 410 -2.39 13.31 -10.44
N GLY A 411 -1.68 14.42 -10.24
CA GLY A 411 -1.56 15.12 -8.96
C GLY A 411 -0.53 14.50 -8.00
N HIS A 412 -0.18 13.24 -8.20
CA HIS A 412 0.74 12.47 -7.35
C HIS A 412 2.15 13.10 -7.27
N THR A 413 2.79 12.93 -6.12
CA THR A 413 4.15 13.40 -5.84
C THR A 413 4.90 12.35 -5.02
N VAL A 414 6.11 12.00 -5.44
CA VAL A 414 6.97 11.04 -4.73
C VAL A 414 8.25 11.74 -4.27
N THR A 415 8.66 11.44 -3.05
CA THR A 415 9.85 12.00 -2.40
C THR A 415 10.69 10.86 -1.88
N ALA A 416 11.87 10.67 -2.47
CA ALA A 416 12.90 9.77 -1.93
C ALA A 416 13.97 10.61 -1.23
N LEU A 417 14.37 10.19 -0.03
CA LEU A 417 15.37 10.90 0.78
C LEU A 417 16.56 9.98 1.05
N TYR A 418 17.76 10.51 0.85
CA TYR A 418 19.02 9.80 1.00
C TYR A 418 19.89 10.45 2.06
N ALA A 419 20.45 9.66 2.97
CA ALA A 419 21.62 10.06 3.74
C ALA A 419 22.87 9.78 2.88
N VAL A 420 23.56 10.82 2.42
CA VAL A 420 24.71 10.72 1.51
C VAL A 420 25.97 11.19 2.22
N ARG A 421 27.04 10.38 2.16
CA ARG A 421 28.34 10.74 2.71
C ARG A 421 29.29 11.12 1.57
N THR A 422 29.68 12.38 1.51
CA THR A 422 30.58 12.90 0.46
C THR A 422 32.05 12.66 0.81
N ARG A 423 32.93 12.59 -0.19
CA ARG A 423 34.38 12.61 0.04
C ARG A 423 34.80 13.97 0.61
N PRO A 424 35.81 14.04 1.50
CA PRO A 424 36.31 15.31 2.02
C PRO A 424 36.81 16.20 0.88
N GLY A 425 36.21 17.39 0.73
CA GLY A 425 36.55 18.31 -0.36
C GLY A 425 36.07 17.86 -1.74
N ALA A 426 35.03 17.02 -1.83
CA ALA A 426 34.37 16.68 -3.09
C ALA A 426 33.82 17.93 -3.79
N ASP A 427 34.03 18.01 -5.10
CA ASP A 427 33.63 19.10 -5.99
C ASP A 427 33.16 18.49 -7.33
N GLY A 428 32.10 19.03 -7.92
CA GLY A 428 31.46 18.50 -9.14
C GLY A 428 30.21 17.63 -8.90
N HIS A 429 29.98 16.66 -9.79
CA HIS A 429 28.72 15.92 -9.86
C HIS A 429 28.48 15.05 -8.63
N LEU A 430 27.28 15.12 -8.04
CA LEU A 430 26.91 14.33 -6.86
C LEU A 430 25.99 13.17 -7.23
N ALA A 431 24.93 13.45 -7.98
CA ALA A 431 23.93 12.45 -8.34
C ALA A 431 23.15 12.80 -9.61
N THR A 432 22.77 11.78 -10.37
CA THR A 432 21.71 11.82 -11.38
C THR A 432 20.55 10.95 -10.90
N ALA A 433 19.37 11.54 -10.75
CA ALA A 433 18.13 10.81 -10.49
C ALA A 433 17.33 10.70 -11.78
N SER A 434 16.85 9.50 -12.12
CA SER A 434 16.05 9.24 -13.30
C SER A 434 14.75 8.53 -12.94
N VAL A 435 13.64 8.94 -13.56
CA VAL A 435 12.35 8.24 -13.51
C VAL A 435 12.04 7.66 -14.88
N ARG A 436 11.60 6.40 -14.92
CA ARG A 436 11.14 5.71 -16.13
C ARG A 436 9.70 5.25 -15.93
N TRP A 437 8.85 5.43 -16.93
CA TRP A 437 7.48 4.91 -16.92
C TRP A 437 7.02 4.51 -18.32
N LEU A 438 5.90 3.79 -18.39
CA LEU A 438 5.19 3.53 -19.64
C LEU A 438 3.96 4.45 -19.77
N ASP A 439 3.72 4.97 -20.97
CA ASP A 439 2.51 5.74 -21.27
C ASP A 439 1.24 4.87 -21.03
N PRO A 440 0.21 5.39 -20.33
CA PRO A 440 -0.94 4.61 -19.86
C PRO A 440 -1.77 3.96 -20.97
N ASN A 441 -1.73 4.51 -22.19
CA ASN A 441 -2.52 4.07 -23.34
C ASN A 441 -1.73 3.20 -24.33
N THR A 442 -0.54 3.64 -24.69
CA THR A 442 0.31 3.04 -25.73
C THR A 442 1.34 2.07 -25.19
N ARG A 443 1.65 2.14 -23.87
CA ARG A 443 2.80 1.49 -23.23
C ARG A 443 4.15 1.83 -23.85
N ALA A 444 4.27 2.98 -24.52
CA ALA A 444 5.57 3.49 -24.95
C ALA A 444 6.40 3.88 -23.72
N PRO A 445 7.70 3.52 -23.63
CA PRO A 445 8.54 3.90 -22.51
C PRO A 445 9.03 5.34 -22.63
N HIS A 446 9.02 6.04 -21.49
CA HIS A 446 9.52 7.39 -21.30
C HIS A 446 10.52 7.39 -20.13
N GLU A 447 11.45 8.34 -20.15
CA GLU A 447 12.48 8.50 -19.11
C GLU A 447 12.81 10.00 -18.98
N GLU A 448 12.85 10.50 -17.75
CA GLU A 448 13.21 11.90 -17.42
C GLU A 448 14.22 11.91 -16.27
N SER A 449 15.07 12.93 -16.20
CA SER A 449 16.19 12.98 -15.25
C SER A 449 16.41 14.37 -14.64
N GLY A 450 16.80 14.38 -13.37
CA GLY A 450 17.30 15.54 -12.64
C GLY A 450 18.72 15.27 -12.12
N GLN A 451 19.48 16.33 -11.87
CA GLN A 451 20.90 16.24 -11.48
C GLN A 451 21.17 17.16 -10.29
N LEU A 452 22.16 16.78 -9.48
CA LEU A 452 22.66 17.57 -8.35
C LEU A 452 24.18 17.60 -8.36
N GLU A 453 24.74 18.80 -8.22
CA GLU A 453 26.16 19.08 -8.03
C GLU A 453 26.46 19.34 -6.54
N THR A 454 27.70 19.16 -6.10
CA THR A 454 28.08 19.35 -4.68
C THR A 454 27.99 20.80 -4.20
N ASP A 455 28.08 21.78 -5.10
CA ASP A 455 28.02 23.22 -4.79
C ASP A 455 26.58 23.73 -4.61
N ALA A 456 25.61 23.05 -5.22
CA ALA A 456 24.17 23.31 -5.06
C ALA A 456 23.60 22.83 -3.71
N LEU A 457 24.35 22.05 -2.92
CA LEU A 457 23.95 21.65 -1.57
C LEU A 457 23.91 22.87 -0.62
N HIS A 458 22.79 23.03 0.09
CA HIS A 458 22.66 24.01 1.17
C HIS A 458 23.67 23.73 2.30
N ASP A 459 24.27 24.79 2.86
CA ASP A 459 25.32 24.70 3.89
C ASP A 459 24.88 24.05 5.21
N SER A 460 23.57 24.05 5.48
CA SER A 460 22.94 23.39 6.62
C SER A 460 21.47 23.10 6.33
N LEU A 461 20.87 22.18 7.09
CA LEU A 461 19.41 21.96 7.10
C LEU A 461 18.64 23.28 7.34
N ASN A 462 19.14 24.16 8.23
CA ASN A 462 18.48 25.42 8.59
C ASN A 462 18.49 26.47 7.47
N SER A 463 19.35 26.32 6.47
CA SER A 463 19.44 27.18 5.28
C SER A 463 18.71 26.64 4.06
N ALA A 464 18.13 25.45 4.16
CA ALA A 464 17.31 24.85 3.11
C ALA A 464 15.87 25.41 3.14
N PRO A 465 15.10 25.30 2.04
CA PRO A 465 13.68 25.68 2.01
C PRO A 465 12.85 25.00 3.09
N ALA A 466 11.77 25.65 3.54
CA ALA A 466 10.91 25.11 4.60
C ALA A 466 10.35 23.71 4.26
N THR A 467 10.02 23.44 2.98
CA THR A 467 9.58 22.10 2.53
C THR A 467 10.67 21.04 2.75
N PHE A 468 11.93 21.33 2.41
CA PHE A 468 13.07 20.45 2.69
C PHE A 468 13.27 20.23 4.20
N GLN A 469 13.11 21.28 5.01
CA GLN A 469 13.20 21.16 6.46
C GLN A 469 12.08 20.28 7.04
N VAL A 470 10.85 20.37 6.52
CA VAL A 470 9.75 19.47 6.88
C VAL A 470 10.08 18.02 6.49
N THR A 471 10.57 17.77 5.27
CA THR A 471 11.05 16.44 4.85
C THR A 471 12.08 15.87 5.82
N ALA A 472 13.09 16.66 6.20
CA ALA A 472 14.14 16.23 7.12
C ALA A 472 13.60 15.93 8.53
N VAL A 473 12.71 16.77 9.07
CA VAL A 473 12.08 16.55 10.39
C VAL A 473 11.20 15.30 10.38
N ALA A 474 10.43 15.06 9.33
CA ALA A 474 9.62 13.85 9.18
C ALA A 474 10.48 12.57 9.15
N ALA A 475 11.57 12.57 8.38
CA ALA A 475 12.50 11.45 8.29
C ALA A 475 13.20 11.15 9.64
N TYR A 476 13.72 12.17 10.33
CA TYR A 476 14.35 11.99 11.65
C TYR A 476 13.36 11.59 12.74
N PHE A 477 12.08 11.99 12.62
CA PHE A 477 11.04 11.53 13.52
C PHE A 477 10.73 10.04 13.30
N ALA A 478 10.56 9.61 12.05
CA ALA A 478 10.38 8.19 11.70
C ALA A 478 11.56 7.33 12.19
N ASP A 479 12.80 7.77 11.96
CA ASP A 479 14.03 7.12 12.46
C ASP A 479 14.04 6.95 13.99
N THR A 480 13.50 7.92 14.72
CA THR A 480 13.40 7.86 16.20
C THR A 480 12.28 6.93 16.69
N LEU A 481 11.19 6.79 15.92
CA LEU A 481 10.14 5.81 16.22
C LEU A 481 10.61 4.39 15.89
N ARG A 482 11.30 4.22 14.76
CA ARG A 482 11.90 2.94 14.30
C ARG A 482 13.12 2.50 15.12
N SER A 483 13.63 3.37 16.00
CA SER A 483 14.84 3.15 16.82
C SER A 483 16.10 2.88 15.97
N THR A 484 16.21 3.55 14.82
CA THR A 484 17.37 3.52 13.94
C THR A 484 18.27 4.75 14.18
N GLU A 485 19.46 4.76 13.56
CA GLU A 485 20.37 5.91 13.61
C GLU A 485 20.54 6.53 12.22
N LEU A 486 19.87 7.65 11.95
CA LEU A 486 20.20 8.55 10.84
C LEU A 486 21.34 9.51 11.23
N PRO A 487 22.35 9.70 10.36
CA PRO A 487 23.36 10.74 10.54
C PRO A 487 22.71 12.13 10.66
N GLY A 488 23.09 12.87 11.70
CA GLY A 488 22.58 14.21 11.96
C GLY A 488 21.24 14.28 12.72
N ASN A 489 20.66 13.15 13.16
CA ASN A 489 19.41 13.19 13.94
C ASN A 489 19.62 13.98 15.26
N PRO A 490 18.89 15.08 15.50
CA PRO A 490 19.05 15.91 16.70
C PRO A 490 18.17 15.45 17.88
N GLY A 491 17.34 14.42 17.69
CA GLY A 491 16.45 13.85 18.70
C GLY A 491 15.16 14.66 18.92
N LEU A 492 14.15 14.01 19.52
CA LEU A 492 12.77 14.51 19.59
C LEU A 492 12.65 15.94 20.17
N GLY A 493 13.47 16.30 21.16
CA GLY A 493 13.40 17.62 21.81
C GLY A 493 13.70 18.77 20.85
N GLU A 494 14.68 18.60 19.96
CA GLU A 494 15.00 19.60 18.94
C GLU A 494 14.06 19.49 17.73
N LEU A 495 13.70 18.26 17.32
CA LEU A 495 12.71 18.03 16.25
C LEU A 495 11.38 18.72 16.57
N ALA A 496 10.88 18.65 17.80
CA ALA A 496 9.68 19.36 18.23
C ALA A 496 9.83 20.87 18.07
N SER A 497 10.96 21.45 18.49
CA SER A 497 11.22 22.88 18.37
C SER A 497 11.30 23.34 16.91
N ARG A 498 11.90 22.52 16.03
CA ARG A 498 11.96 22.76 14.58
C ARG A 498 10.55 22.68 13.96
N ALA A 499 9.81 21.61 14.24
CA ALA A 499 8.44 21.41 13.76
C ALA A 499 7.49 22.55 14.16
N HIS A 500 7.52 22.99 15.43
CA HIS A 500 6.73 24.13 15.94
C HIS A 500 7.13 25.49 15.35
N THR A 501 8.33 25.59 14.76
CA THR A 501 8.77 26.79 14.04
C THR A 501 8.24 26.74 12.61
N LEU A 502 8.46 25.63 11.91
CA LEU A 502 7.96 25.39 10.56
C LEU A 502 6.42 25.51 10.47
N ALA A 503 5.68 24.93 11.42
CA ALA A 503 4.21 25.01 11.49
C ALA A 503 3.63 26.42 11.68
N LYS A 504 4.47 27.40 12.05
CA LYS A 504 4.13 28.83 12.13
C LYS A 504 4.57 29.60 10.88
N GLU A 505 5.65 29.15 10.24
CA GLU A 505 6.20 29.76 9.03
C GLU A 505 5.39 29.39 7.78
N THR A 506 4.99 28.12 7.67
CA THR A 506 4.17 27.62 6.55
C THR A 506 2.67 27.81 6.75
N GLU A 507 2.24 28.13 7.98
CA GLU A 507 0.84 28.09 8.47
C GLU A 507 0.11 26.74 8.29
N ASP A 508 0.81 25.71 7.81
CA ASP A 508 0.28 24.40 7.42
C ASP A 508 -0.28 23.62 8.64
N LYS A 509 -1.45 23.02 8.43
CA LYS A 509 -2.15 22.18 9.40
C LYS A 509 -1.42 20.85 9.61
N ASP A 510 -0.87 20.24 8.57
CA ASP A 510 -0.28 18.91 8.67
C ASP A 510 1.12 18.99 9.29
N VAL A 511 1.89 20.05 9.01
CA VAL A 511 3.13 20.38 9.74
C VAL A 511 2.87 20.67 11.23
N ARG A 512 1.71 21.27 11.56
CA ARG A 512 1.28 21.44 12.97
C ARG A 512 0.97 20.09 13.63
N GLN A 513 0.30 19.19 12.91
CA GLN A 513 0.02 17.82 13.39
C GLN A 513 1.30 16.98 13.54
N LEU A 514 2.34 17.23 12.73
CA LEU A 514 3.69 16.68 12.94
C LEU A 514 4.29 17.17 14.26
N ALA A 515 4.25 18.48 14.53
CA ALA A 515 4.76 19.05 15.77
C ALA A 515 4.05 18.49 17.02
N GLU A 516 2.72 18.35 16.94
CA GLU A 516 1.90 17.73 17.99
C GLU A 516 2.28 16.25 18.22
N ALA A 517 2.43 15.46 17.15
CA ALA A 517 2.82 14.04 17.25
C ALA A 517 4.23 13.85 17.82
N ILE A 518 5.20 14.71 17.47
CA ILE A 518 6.54 14.68 18.07
C ILE A 518 6.45 15.00 19.58
N ASP A 519 5.59 15.95 19.99
CA ASP A 519 5.38 16.26 21.40
C ASP A 519 4.68 15.14 22.20
N GLU A 520 3.78 14.37 21.59
CA GLU A 520 3.23 13.17 22.24
C GLU A 520 4.28 12.06 22.35
N ALA A 521 5.09 11.81 21.31
CA ALA A 521 6.20 10.85 21.37
C ALA A 521 7.16 11.13 22.54
N ARG A 522 7.45 12.41 22.79
CA ARG A 522 8.27 12.87 23.94
C ARG A 522 7.66 12.64 25.32
N ARG A 523 6.36 12.37 25.42
CA ARG A 523 5.67 12.03 26.67
C ARG A 523 5.54 10.52 26.89
N THR A 524 5.73 9.74 25.82
CA THR A 524 5.76 8.28 25.84
C THR A 524 7.17 7.69 26.00
N ASP A 525 8.20 8.54 26.03
CA ASP A 525 9.59 8.24 26.40
C ASP A 525 9.85 8.48 27.91
#